data_AF-A0A0F9GVS7-F1
#
_entry.id   AF-A0A0F9GVS7-F1
#
_cell.length_a   1.000
_cell.length_b   1.000
_cell.length_c   1.000
_cell.angle_alpha   90.00
_cell.angle_beta   90.00
_cell.angle_gamma   90.00
#
_symmetry.space_group_name_H-M   'P 1'
#
loop_
_entity.id
_entity.type
_entity.pdbx_description
1 polymer ?
#
loop_
_entity_poly.entity_id
_entity_poly.type
_entity_poly.pdbx_seq_one_letter_code
_entity_poly.pdbx_strand_id
1 'polypeptide(L)'
;PMIYKFGKTGDIDIAPISDICKKAGFHVDETRREYQSSVINSELYVWDKSGWTSVKYASAYPQDKNKSKHPVMINSRNAVFAATQDHVVIMSDEQEKKIQDIQVGDEMCLIDYPINGTTDNILQDEARLLGALVGDGSFSYGLRYTSSESGIRDEIVNLWSKIGDGKWSYSPNFSGFTGKEVGQVLLKGNGLKWFRKFDIYTKEKGVFGKRYKKVPKQILGSSVDTQRAFLEGYNLADGLKKSPCKYLFKNFKTNSPTLASGLLFLVSRVTKQQYNVTVEQSSKWGRSQCYYSINLLSDSNMGQNYKNSAEKRVKVLAMAGDGLSQRGIHRETGISRGFIRKVTNGYRPSGCHHNGKKSNEVKKIISMDDYDGWFYDLETQSGTFHCGIGQGVVHNSPRRGATYVTRKITRAATRISCGLQSELVLGNLAASRDWGYAPDYCRAMYLMMQHDKPDDFVIATGHTTTVQNFLETVFRKLNLDISKYVRIDKRYFREVELDCLQGNAEKAKTTLGWEPLVDFDQLVDEMIASDLQLAEKEKNEINISKSKQCNIQI
;
A
#
# COMPACT_ATOMS: atom_id res chain seq x y z
N PRO A 1 -3.35 -2.72 -6.19
CA PRO A 1 -4.62 -2.88 -5.44
C PRO A 1 -4.59 -2.00 -4.19
N MET A 2 -5.74 -1.69 -3.60
CA MET A 2 -5.85 -0.89 -2.38
C MET A 2 -6.88 -1.50 -1.43
N ILE A 3 -6.71 -1.21 -0.15
CA ILE A 3 -7.69 -1.55 0.90
C ILE A 3 -8.65 -0.38 1.01
N TYR A 4 -9.95 -0.66 0.87
CA TYR A 4 -10.97 0.37 0.84
C TYR A 4 -12.27 -0.10 1.51
N LYS A 5 -13.16 0.85 1.82
CA LYS A 5 -14.55 0.60 2.22
C LYS A 5 -15.46 1.75 1.79
N PHE A 6 -16.76 1.48 1.73
CA PHE A 6 -17.78 2.52 1.54
C PHE A 6 -18.54 2.75 2.83
N GLY A 7 -18.65 4.01 3.25
CA GLY A 7 -19.23 4.39 4.53
C GLY A 7 -18.30 4.12 5.71
N LYS A 8 -18.53 4.82 6.82
CA LYS A 8 -17.69 4.72 8.02
C LYS A 8 -17.68 3.32 8.64
N THR A 9 -18.78 2.59 8.53
CA THR A 9 -18.98 1.24 9.08
C THR A 9 -19.04 0.14 8.02
N GLY A 10 -18.72 0.46 6.75
CA GLY A 10 -18.82 -0.52 5.67
C GLY A 10 -17.75 -1.62 5.71
N ASP A 11 -18.05 -2.70 5.00
CA ASP A 11 -17.14 -3.84 4.83
C ASP A 11 -15.83 -3.41 4.17
N ILE A 12 -14.71 -3.94 4.68
CA ILE A 12 -13.45 -3.87 3.95
C ILE A 12 -13.53 -4.71 2.67
N ASP A 13 -13.02 -4.15 1.58
CA ASP A 13 -12.67 -4.90 0.40
C ASP A 13 -11.27 -4.50 -0.13
N ILE A 14 -10.69 -5.36 -0.97
CA ILE A 14 -9.42 -5.11 -1.64
C ILE A 14 -9.63 -5.24 -3.15
N ALA A 15 -9.28 -4.20 -3.90
CA ALA A 15 -9.46 -4.17 -5.35
C ALA A 15 -8.41 -3.29 -6.04
N PRO A 16 -8.22 -3.41 -7.36
CA PRO A 16 -7.46 -2.44 -8.15
C PRO A 16 -8.05 -1.03 -8.01
N ILE A 17 -7.21 0.01 -8.10
CA ILE A 17 -7.64 1.41 -8.02
C ILE A 17 -8.66 1.78 -9.09
N SER A 18 -8.52 1.22 -10.29
CA SER A 18 -9.45 1.35 -11.41
C SER A 18 -10.86 0.85 -11.06
N ASP A 19 -10.96 -0.34 -10.45
CA ASP A 19 -12.22 -0.94 -9.99
C ASP A 19 -12.86 -0.11 -8.87
N ILE A 20 -12.04 0.42 -7.95
CA ILE A 20 -12.51 1.26 -6.84
C ILE A 20 -13.09 2.57 -7.37
N CYS A 21 -12.39 3.24 -8.29
CA CYS A 21 -12.85 4.46 -8.94
C CYS A 21 -14.20 4.26 -9.63
N LYS A 22 -14.34 3.17 -10.42
CA LYS A 22 -15.60 2.82 -11.09
C LYS A 22 -16.74 2.61 -10.09
N LYS A 23 -16.49 1.87 -8.99
CA LYS A 23 -17.48 1.67 -7.92
C LYS A 23 -17.88 2.98 -7.22
N ALA A 24 -16.96 3.95 -7.15
CA ALA A 24 -17.18 5.26 -6.56
C ALA A 24 -17.85 6.27 -7.52
N GLY A 25 -18.18 5.85 -8.75
CA GLY A 25 -18.86 6.67 -9.75
C GLY A 25 -17.93 7.32 -10.77
N PHE A 26 -16.60 7.21 -10.62
CA PHE A 26 -15.65 7.75 -11.60
C PHE A 26 -15.39 6.75 -12.74
N HIS A 27 -15.95 7.05 -13.90
CA HIS A 27 -15.81 6.26 -15.12
C HIS A 27 -14.93 6.99 -16.13
N VAL A 28 -13.86 6.35 -16.55
CA VAL A 28 -12.96 6.88 -17.58
C VAL A 28 -13.55 6.57 -18.95
N ASP A 29 -13.70 7.61 -19.78
CA ASP A 29 -14.00 7.45 -21.20
C ASP A 29 -12.72 7.03 -21.93
N GLU A 30 -12.56 5.73 -22.16
CA GLU A 30 -11.36 5.18 -22.81
C GLU A 30 -11.21 5.62 -24.28
N THR A 31 -12.25 6.20 -24.90
CA THR A 31 -12.17 6.75 -26.27
C THR A 31 -11.43 8.08 -26.31
N ARG A 32 -11.40 8.82 -25.20
CA ARG A 32 -10.70 10.11 -25.05
C ARG A 32 -9.40 9.89 -24.29
N ARG A 33 -8.30 9.69 -25.02
CA ARG A 33 -6.95 9.47 -24.43
C ARG A 33 -6.33 10.75 -23.87
N GLU A 34 -7.00 11.35 -22.88
CA GLU A 34 -6.58 12.55 -22.17
C GLU A 34 -6.74 12.39 -20.65
N TYR A 35 -6.23 13.35 -19.88
CA TYR A 35 -6.44 13.39 -18.43
C TYR A 35 -7.92 13.61 -18.11
N GLN A 36 -8.46 12.80 -17.22
CA GLN A 36 -9.84 12.87 -16.76
C GLN A 36 -9.87 12.87 -15.23
N SER A 37 -10.77 13.63 -14.63
CA SER A 37 -10.93 13.65 -13.17
C SER A 37 -12.34 13.99 -12.74
N SER A 38 -12.74 13.57 -11.56
CA SER A 38 -14.04 13.89 -10.98
C SER A 38 -14.01 13.92 -9.46
N VAL A 39 -14.96 14.65 -8.87
CA VAL A 39 -15.25 14.61 -7.43
C VAL A 39 -15.82 13.23 -7.10
N ILE A 40 -15.36 12.64 -5.99
CA ILE A 40 -15.94 11.42 -5.47
C ILE A 40 -17.05 11.79 -4.47
N ASN A 41 -18.30 11.68 -4.93
CA ASN A 41 -19.49 11.98 -4.10
C ASN A 41 -19.90 10.81 -3.20
N SER A 42 -19.42 9.61 -3.48
CA SER A 42 -19.63 8.45 -2.60
C SER A 42 -18.82 8.59 -1.31
N GLU A 43 -19.29 8.02 -0.21
CA GLU A 43 -18.51 7.91 1.04
C GLU A 43 -17.36 6.89 0.92
N LEU A 44 -16.44 7.08 -0.02
CA LEU A 44 -15.29 6.21 -0.22
C LEU A 44 -14.20 6.53 0.79
N TYR A 45 -13.75 5.49 1.50
CA TYR A 45 -12.59 5.54 2.37
C TYR A 45 -11.52 4.55 1.90
N VAL A 46 -10.26 4.99 1.94
CA VAL A 46 -9.09 4.14 1.71
C VAL A 46 -8.24 4.06 2.97
N TRP A 47 -7.45 3.00 3.10
CA TRP A 47 -6.56 2.82 4.24
C TRP A 47 -5.28 3.63 4.07
N ASP A 48 -4.76 4.17 5.17
CA ASP A 48 -3.57 5.02 5.23
C ASP A 48 -2.85 4.86 6.59
N LYS A 49 -1.68 5.48 6.76
CA LYS A 49 -0.91 5.49 8.02
C LYS A 49 -1.71 5.98 9.23
N SER A 50 -2.57 6.98 9.03
CA SER A 50 -3.45 7.54 10.07
C SER A 50 -4.79 6.79 10.19
N GLY A 51 -4.94 5.67 9.47
CA GLY A 51 -6.16 4.88 9.44
C GLY A 51 -7.05 5.17 8.24
N TRP A 52 -8.37 5.22 8.44
CA TRP A 52 -9.32 5.44 7.35
C TRP A 52 -9.37 6.91 6.93
N THR A 53 -9.03 7.18 5.67
CA THR A 53 -9.05 8.53 5.09
C THR A 53 -10.10 8.63 3.98
N SER A 54 -10.81 9.75 3.91
CA SER A 54 -11.86 9.96 2.90
C SER A 54 -11.25 10.37 1.56
N VAL A 55 -11.79 9.85 0.46
CA VAL A 55 -11.40 10.23 -0.90
C VAL A 55 -12.28 11.38 -1.38
N LYS A 56 -11.66 12.45 -1.88
CA LYS A 56 -12.33 13.66 -2.37
C LYS A 56 -12.40 13.72 -3.88
N TYR A 57 -11.33 13.31 -4.55
CA TYR A 57 -11.23 13.31 -6.00
C TYR A 57 -10.56 12.03 -6.49
N ALA A 58 -10.90 11.63 -7.71
CA ALA A 58 -10.16 10.63 -8.47
C ALA A 58 -9.77 11.21 -9.81
N SER A 59 -8.62 10.77 -10.32
CA SER A 59 -8.13 11.14 -11.64
C SER A 59 -7.58 9.93 -12.36
N ALA A 60 -7.56 10.01 -13.69
CA ALA A 60 -6.89 9.05 -14.53
C ALA A 60 -6.29 9.72 -15.77
N TYR A 61 -5.18 9.18 -16.26
CA TYR A 61 -4.58 9.59 -17.53
C TYR A 61 -3.99 8.38 -18.24
N PRO A 62 -4.03 8.33 -19.58
CA PRO A 62 -3.52 7.20 -20.32
C PRO A 62 -1.99 7.24 -20.39
N GLN A 63 -1.37 6.07 -20.59
CA GLN A 63 0.01 6.00 -21.01
C GLN A 63 0.18 6.73 -22.35
N ASP A 64 1.17 7.60 -22.40
CA ASP A 64 1.68 8.22 -23.61
C ASP A 64 3.01 7.54 -23.98
N LYS A 65 3.03 6.77 -25.07
CA LYS A 65 4.23 6.03 -25.52
C LYS A 65 5.31 6.94 -26.09
N ASN A 66 4.96 8.18 -26.45
CA ASN A 66 5.91 9.16 -26.98
C ASN A 66 6.61 9.96 -25.87
N LYS A 67 6.14 9.85 -24.62
CA LYS A 67 6.75 10.48 -23.45
C LYS A 67 7.59 9.47 -22.67
N SER A 68 8.69 9.92 -22.08
CA SER A 68 9.60 9.11 -21.25
C SER A 68 9.03 8.64 -19.91
N LYS A 69 7.71 8.75 -19.68
CA LYS A 69 7.08 8.41 -18.40
C LYS A 69 6.72 6.92 -18.39
N HIS A 70 7.72 6.08 -18.19
CA HIS A 70 7.51 4.64 -18.06
C HIS A 70 7.18 4.29 -16.61
N PRO A 71 6.17 3.44 -16.35
CA PRO A 71 5.90 2.99 -15.01
C PRO A 71 6.98 2.03 -14.53
N VAL A 72 7.22 2.08 -13.23
CA VAL A 72 8.20 1.24 -12.56
C VAL A 72 7.52 0.54 -11.39
N MET A 73 7.84 -0.73 -11.20
CA MET A 73 7.41 -1.50 -10.05
C MET A 73 8.53 -1.56 -9.01
N ILE A 74 8.23 -1.05 -7.82
CA ILE A 74 9.10 -1.10 -6.64
C ILE A 74 8.76 -2.34 -5.83
N ASN A 75 9.75 -3.18 -5.52
CA ASN A 75 9.59 -4.38 -4.71
C ASN A 75 10.55 -4.32 -3.51
N SER A 76 9.99 -4.09 -2.33
CA SER A 76 10.65 -4.35 -1.03
C SER A 76 10.23 -5.73 -0.49
N ARG A 77 10.74 -6.16 0.68
CA ARG A 77 10.31 -7.46 1.22
C ARG A 77 8.84 -7.51 1.59
N ASN A 78 8.29 -6.43 2.13
CA ASN A 78 6.91 -6.36 2.60
C ASN A 78 5.99 -5.49 1.75
N ALA A 79 6.47 -4.89 0.65
CA ALA A 79 5.62 -4.11 -0.24
C ALA A 79 6.00 -4.27 -1.72
N VAL A 80 4.98 -4.26 -2.58
CA VAL A 80 5.14 -4.19 -4.04
C VAL A 80 4.07 -3.27 -4.61
N PHE A 81 4.47 -2.22 -5.30
CA PHE A 81 3.54 -1.33 -6.01
C PHE A 81 4.17 -0.82 -7.30
N ALA A 82 3.32 -0.38 -8.22
CA ALA A 82 3.72 0.20 -9.49
C ALA A 82 3.19 1.62 -9.57
N ALA A 83 4.04 2.54 -10.02
CA ALA A 83 3.71 3.95 -10.18
C ALA A 83 4.54 4.56 -11.32
N THR A 84 4.18 5.75 -11.77
CA THR A 84 4.98 6.50 -12.76
C THR A 84 6.25 7.05 -12.10
N GLN A 85 7.30 7.25 -12.89
CA GLN A 85 8.60 7.76 -12.43
C GLN A 85 8.53 9.08 -11.64
N ASP A 86 7.58 9.95 -11.99
CA ASP A 86 7.36 11.23 -11.32
C ASP A 86 6.56 11.13 -10.02
N HIS A 87 5.91 10.00 -9.75
CA HIS A 87 5.06 9.85 -8.58
C HIS A 87 5.93 9.90 -7.31
N VAL A 88 5.39 10.51 -6.26
CA VAL A 88 6.11 10.73 -4.99
C VAL A 88 5.65 9.70 -3.98
N VAL A 89 6.61 9.14 -3.25
CA VAL A 89 6.37 8.22 -2.14
C VAL A 89 7.03 8.74 -0.88
N ILE A 90 6.55 8.24 0.26
CA ILE A 90 7.14 8.55 1.57
C ILE A 90 8.12 7.44 1.93
N MET A 91 9.34 7.83 2.27
CA MET A 91 10.41 6.94 2.71
C MET A 91 10.31 6.72 4.23
N SER A 92 11.06 5.77 4.78
CA SER A 92 10.98 5.41 6.20
C SER A 92 11.37 6.55 7.15
N ASP A 93 12.14 7.52 6.67
CA ASP A 93 12.56 8.73 7.38
C ASP A 93 11.58 9.91 7.18
N GLU A 94 10.39 9.62 6.65
CA GLU A 94 9.32 10.57 6.33
C GLU A 94 9.63 11.54 5.18
N GLN A 95 10.75 11.38 4.48
CA GLN A 95 11.07 12.21 3.33
C GLN A 95 10.26 11.78 2.10
N GLU A 96 9.86 12.77 1.30
CA GLU A 96 9.28 12.56 -0.02
C GLU A 96 10.37 12.25 -1.04
N LYS A 97 10.19 11.18 -1.81
CA LYS A 97 11.12 10.79 -2.88
C LYS A 97 10.33 10.42 -4.13
N LYS A 98 10.79 10.87 -5.31
CA LYS A 98 10.19 10.42 -6.58
C LYS A 98 10.60 8.98 -6.88
N ILE A 99 9.74 8.24 -7.58
CA ILE A 99 10.00 6.85 -7.97
C ILE A 99 11.31 6.69 -8.74
N GLN A 100 11.63 7.62 -9.64
CA GLN A 100 12.88 7.58 -10.42
C GLN A 100 14.15 7.72 -9.58
N ASP A 101 14.07 8.33 -8.39
CA ASP A 101 15.21 8.57 -7.53
C ASP A 101 15.44 7.40 -6.55
N ILE A 102 14.48 6.46 -6.45
CA ILE A 102 14.56 5.30 -5.57
C ILE A 102 15.62 4.31 -6.08
N GLN A 103 16.42 3.81 -5.15
CA GLN A 103 17.49 2.85 -5.42
C GLN A 103 17.29 1.57 -4.59
N VAL A 104 17.91 0.48 -5.05
CA VAL A 104 18.00 -0.76 -4.26
C VAL A 104 18.75 -0.46 -2.97
N GLY A 105 18.21 -0.89 -1.83
CA GLY A 105 18.71 -0.57 -0.49
C GLY A 105 17.96 0.55 0.21
N ASP A 106 17.20 1.39 -0.51
CA ASP A 106 16.36 2.40 0.10
C ASP A 106 15.28 1.78 0.99
N GLU A 107 14.89 2.49 2.04
CA GLU A 107 13.92 2.01 3.03
C GLU A 107 12.56 2.69 2.84
N MET A 108 11.55 1.90 2.47
CA MET A 108 10.21 2.40 2.23
C MET A 108 9.47 2.68 3.56
N CYS A 109 8.55 3.64 3.56
CA CYS A 109 7.53 3.70 4.59
C CYS A 109 6.58 2.50 4.44
N LEU A 110 6.29 1.81 5.53
CA LEU A 110 5.32 0.72 5.59
C LEU A 110 4.22 1.05 6.61
N ILE A 111 3.00 0.62 6.34
CA ILE A 111 1.85 0.79 7.23
C ILE A 111 1.27 -0.55 7.66
N ASP A 112 0.72 -0.59 8.87
CA ASP A 112 0.03 -1.77 9.37
C ASP A 112 -1.33 -1.97 8.69
N TYR A 113 -1.83 -3.21 8.69
CA TYR A 113 -3.15 -3.53 8.17
C TYR A 113 -4.26 -3.03 9.11
N PRO A 114 -5.45 -2.69 8.57
CA PRO A 114 -6.57 -2.27 9.41
C PRO A 114 -7.02 -3.35 10.39
N ILE A 115 -7.38 -2.88 11.59
CA ILE A 115 -8.13 -3.65 12.58
C ILE A 115 -9.61 -3.39 12.35
N ASN A 116 -10.42 -4.45 12.27
CA ASN A 116 -11.87 -4.35 12.07
C ASN A 116 -12.61 -5.15 13.13
N GLY A 117 -13.84 -4.72 13.42
CA GLY A 117 -14.86 -5.57 14.03
C GLY A 117 -15.22 -6.73 13.10
N THR A 118 -15.62 -7.85 13.69
CA THR A 118 -15.89 -9.11 13.00
C THR A 118 -17.38 -9.36 12.89
N THR A 119 -17.87 -9.76 11.71
CA THR A 119 -19.21 -10.32 11.56
C THR A 119 -19.13 -11.53 10.63
N ASP A 120 -19.39 -12.72 11.18
CA ASP A 120 -19.37 -13.95 10.40
C ASP A 120 -20.70 -14.12 9.66
N ASN A 121 -20.64 -13.88 8.36
CA ASN A 121 -21.75 -14.13 7.43
C ASN A 121 -21.49 -15.38 6.56
N ILE A 122 -20.53 -16.22 6.96
CA ILE A 122 -20.11 -17.44 6.26
C ILE A 122 -19.57 -18.45 7.28
N LEU A 123 -19.89 -19.73 7.11
CA LEU A 123 -19.39 -20.81 7.98
C LEU A 123 -17.93 -21.17 7.66
N GLN A 124 -17.23 -21.80 8.59
CA GLN A 124 -15.82 -22.19 8.40
C GLN A 124 -15.65 -23.20 7.25
N ASP A 125 -16.54 -24.20 7.13
CA ASP A 125 -16.53 -25.17 6.01
C ASP A 125 -16.76 -24.48 4.65
N GLU A 126 -17.66 -23.50 4.61
CA GLU A 126 -17.92 -22.66 3.43
C GLU A 126 -16.70 -21.81 3.07
N ALA A 127 -16.06 -21.19 4.06
CA ALA A 127 -14.85 -20.41 3.88
C ALA A 127 -13.67 -21.28 3.39
N ARG A 128 -13.51 -22.50 3.95
CA ARG A 128 -12.51 -23.48 3.52
C ARG A 128 -12.72 -23.90 2.07
N LEU A 129 -13.96 -24.25 1.69
CA LEU A 129 -14.27 -24.56 0.30
C LEU A 129 -13.98 -23.36 -0.63
N LEU A 130 -14.38 -22.16 -0.23
CA LEU A 130 -14.14 -20.94 -1.00
C LEU A 130 -12.64 -20.67 -1.18
N GLY A 131 -11.83 -20.90 -0.15
CA GLY A 131 -10.37 -20.80 -0.21
C GLY A 131 -9.76 -21.73 -1.26
N ALA A 132 -10.19 -23.00 -1.28
CA ALA A 132 -9.72 -23.97 -2.26
C ALA A 132 -10.16 -23.59 -3.69
N LEU A 133 -11.40 -23.12 -3.87
CA LEU A 133 -11.89 -22.63 -5.17
C LEU A 133 -11.13 -21.38 -5.63
N VAL A 134 -10.73 -20.50 -4.72
CA VAL A 134 -9.86 -19.36 -5.04
C VAL A 134 -8.45 -19.84 -5.42
N GLY A 135 -7.91 -20.91 -4.83
CA GLY A 135 -6.65 -21.52 -5.28
C GLY A 135 -6.75 -22.10 -6.69
N ASP A 136 -7.41 -23.25 -6.84
CA ASP A 136 -7.39 -24.06 -8.07
C ASP A 136 -8.73 -24.13 -8.82
N GLY A 137 -9.75 -23.43 -8.32
CA GLY A 137 -11.04 -23.34 -9.00
C GLY A 137 -11.00 -22.49 -10.28
N SER A 138 -11.83 -22.86 -11.26
CA SER A 138 -12.02 -22.12 -12.51
C SER A 138 -13.50 -22.00 -12.84
N PHE A 139 -13.93 -20.81 -13.28
CA PHE A 139 -15.31 -20.51 -13.65
C PHE A 139 -15.39 -19.92 -15.07
N SER A 140 -15.07 -20.73 -16.08
CA SER A 140 -15.14 -20.34 -17.50
C SER A 140 -16.22 -21.10 -18.28
N TYR A 141 -16.38 -22.41 -18.02
CA TYR A 141 -17.39 -23.26 -18.66
C TYR A 141 -18.08 -24.12 -17.59
N GLY A 142 -18.57 -23.45 -16.54
CA GLY A 142 -18.98 -24.08 -15.29
C GLY A 142 -17.88 -24.04 -14.22
N LEU A 143 -18.27 -24.26 -12.96
CA LEU A 143 -17.36 -24.26 -11.82
C LEU A 143 -16.60 -25.57 -11.77
N ARG A 144 -15.28 -25.52 -11.91
CA ARG A 144 -14.42 -26.70 -11.92
C ARG A 144 -13.33 -26.57 -10.89
N TYR A 145 -12.96 -27.69 -10.30
CA TYR A 145 -11.79 -27.83 -9.44
C TYR A 145 -10.87 -28.91 -10.04
N THR A 146 -9.59 -28.59 -10.21
CA THR A 146 -8.62 -29.51 -10.84
C THR A 146 -7.49 -29.76 -9.86
N SER A 147 -7.19 -31.02 -9.60
CA SER A 147 -6.04 -31.41 -8.77
C SER A 147 -5.55 -32.79 -9.18
N SER A 148 -4.25 -33.04 -9.09
CA SER A 148 -3.69 -34.39 -9.30
C SER A 148 -3.96 -35.32 -8.11
N GLU A 149 -4.13 -34.79 -6.89
CA GLU A 149 -4.32 -35.57 -5.67
C GLU A 149 -5.81 -35.92 -5.47
N SER A 150 -6.15 -37.23 -5.41
CA SER A 150 -7.54 -37.68 -5.22
C SER A 150 -8.13 -37.24 -3.89
N GLY A 151 -7.38 -37.36 -2.79
CA GLY A 151 -7.87 -36.98 -1.46
C GLY A 151 -8.32 -35.51 -1.36
N ILE A 152 -7.63 -34.60 -2.07
CA ILE A 152 -8.07 -33.20 -2.16
C ILE A 152 -9.39 -33.10 -2.91
N ARG A 153 -9.52 -33.79 -4.05
CA ARG A 153 -10.78 -33.78 -4.84
C ARG A 153 -11.94 -34.31 -4.00
N ASP A 154 -11.72 -35.37 -3.24
CA ASP A 154 -12.74 -35.96 -2.36
C ASP A 154 -13.15 -34.99 -1.24
N GLU A 155 -12.20 -34.27 -0.63
CA GLU A 155 -12.49 -33.22 0.36
C GLU A 155 -13.36 -32.10 -0.25
N ILE A 156 -13.03 -31.62 -1.45
CA ILE A 156 -13.80 -30.59 -2.15
C ILE A 156 -15.21 -31.07 -2.50
N VAL A 157 -15.34 -32.30 -2.98
CA VAL A 157 -16.63 -32.93 -3.28
C VAL A 157 -17.48 -33.05 -2.01
N ASN A 158 -16.89 -33.48 -0.90
CA ASN A 158 -17.60 -33.63 0.37
C ASN A 158 -18.11 -32.29 0.90
N LEU A 159 -17.27 -31.25 0.88
CA LEU A 159 -17.67 -29.89 1.26
C LEU A 159 -18.76 -29.33 0.32
N TRP A 160 -18.60 -29.52 -1.00
CA TRP A 160 -19.57 -29.06 -1.99
C TRP A 160 -20.93 -29.73 -1.83
N SER A 161 -20.95 -31.03 -1.56
CA SER A 161 -22.20 -31.80 -1.39
C SER A 161 -22.97 -31.35 -0.15
N LYS A 162 -22.26 -31.00 0.94
CA LYS A 162 -22.86 -30.42 2.15
C LYS A 162 -23.42 -29.01 1.92
N ILE A 163 -22.78 -28.22 1.05
CA ILE A 163 -23.14 -26.82 0.82
C ILE A 163 -24.24 -26.72 -0.23
N GLY A 164 -25.48 -26.55 0.25
CA GLY A 164 -26.63 -26.32 -0.60
C GLY A 164 -26.92 -27.46 -1.57
N ASP A 165 -26.71 -28.71 -1.15
CA ASP A 165 -26.95 -29.93 -1.95
C ASP A 165 -26.24 -29.87 -3.32
N GLY A 166 -24.94 -29.56 -3.28
CA GLY A 166 -24.10 -29.43 -4.46
C GLY A 166 -23.91 -30.78 -5.15
N LYS A 167 -24.29 -30.86 -6.43
CA LYS A 167 -24.02 -32.04 -7.27
C LYS A 167 -22.66 -31.91 -7.94
N TRP A 168 -22.06 -33.01 -8.35
CA TRP A 168 -20.77 -32.98 -9.04
C TRP A 168 -20.64 -34.11 -10.06
N SER A 169 -19.68 -33.99 -10.95
CA SER A 169 -19.27 -35.08 -11.86
C SER A 169 -17.76 -35.04 -12.04
N TYR A 170 -17.14 -36.22 -12.14
CA TYR A 170 -15.71 -36.36 -12.42
C TYR A 170 -15.45 -36.41 -13.93
N SER A 171 -14.33 -35.83 -14.35
CA SER A 171 -13.72 -36.08 -15.65
C SER A 171 -12.21 -36.19 -15.50
N PRO A 172 -11.56 -37.19 -16.12
CA PRO A 172 -10.12 -37.14 -16.33
C PRO A 172 -9.80 -36.03 -17.34
N ASN A 173 -8.65 -35.39 -17.18
CA ASN A 173 -8.13 -34.37 -18.09
C ASN A 173 -6.60 -34.43 -18.11
N PHE A 174 -5.92 -33.66 -18.95
CA PHE A 174 -4.47 -33.62 -19.01
C PHE A 174 -3.94 -32.23 -18.62
N SER A 175 -2.89 -32.22 -17.81
CA SER A 175 -2.22 -30.98 -17.39
C SER A 175 -1.55 -30.33 -18.60
N GLY A 176 -1.91 -29.08 -18.88
CA GLY A 176 -1.23 -28.27 -19.90
C GLY A 176 0.23 -27.93 -19.56
N PHE A 177 0.69 -28.21 -18.34
CA PHE A 177 2.08 -27.98 -17.92
C PHE A 177 2.94 -29.23 -18.01
N THR A 178 2.39 -30.39 -17.65
CA THR A 178 3.17 -31.63 -17.51
C THR A 178 2.75 -32.73 -18.49
N GLY A 179 1.64 -32.56 -19.21
CA GLY A 179 1.05 -33.58 -20.07
C GLY A 179 0.49 -34.79 -19.33
N LYS A 180 0.59 -34.84 -18.00
CA LYS A 180 0.08 -35.95 -17.17
C LYS A 180 -1.41 -35.81 -16.94
N GLU A 181 -2.08 -36.94 -16.76
CA GLU A 181 -3.49 -36.97 -16.36
C GLU A 181 -3.67 -36.25 -15.01
N VAL A 182 -4.69 -35.40 -14.94
CA VAL A 182 -5.14 -34.68 -13.76
C VAL A 182 -6.64 -34.83 -13.62
N GLY A 183 -7.09 -35.14 -12.41
CA GLY A 183 -8.51 -35.27 -12.12
C GLY A 183 -9.19 -33.91 -12.07
N GLN A 184 -10.34 -33.80 -12.72
CA GLN A 184 -11.17 -32.60 -12.69
C GLN A 184 -12.56 -32.93 -12.15
N VAL A 185 -13.03 -32.14 -11.20
CA VAL A 185 -14.39 -32.20 -10.68
C VAL A 185 -15.16 -31.00 -11.21
N LEU A 186 -16.29 -31.26 -11.86
CA LEU A 186 -17.25 -30.25 -12.29
C LEU A 186 -18.34 -30.12 -11.22
N LEU A 187 -18.38 -28.96 -10.56
CA LEU A 187 -19.29 -28.62 -9.48
C LEU A 187 -20.57 -28.00 -10.05
N LYS A 188 -21.72 -28.59 -9.70
CA LYS A 188 -23.05 -28.33 -10.28
C LYS A 188 -24.13 -28.28 -9.17
N GLY A 189 -25.38 -28.13 -9.59
CA GLY A 189 -26.53 -28.18 -8.68
C GLY A 189 -26.74 -26.89 -7.89
N ASN A 190 -27.45 -27.03 -6.77
CA ASN A 190 -27.93 -25.89 -5.99
C ASN A 190 -26.80 -25.09 -5.31
N GLY A 191 -25.67 -25.73 -5.01
CA GLY A 191 -24.45 -25.06 -4.51
C GLY A 191 -23.94 -23.92 -5.39
N LEU A 192 -24.26 -23.91 -6.69
CA LEU A 192 -23.91 -22.78 -7.57
C LEU A 192 -24.62 -21.47 -7.19
N LYS A 193 -25.79 -21.53 -6.54
CA LYS A 193 -26.48 -20.34 -6.02
C LYS A 193 -25.70 -19.74 -4.85
N TRP A 194 -25.13 -20.57 -3.99
CA TRP A 194 -24.24 -20.16 -2.91
C TRP A 194 -22.98 -19.50 -3.47
N PHE A 195 -22.28 -20.18 -4.39
CA PHE A 195 -21.01 -19.69 -4.95
C PHE A 195 -21.13 -18.31 -5.60
N ARG A 196 -22.23 -18.04 -6.32
CA ARG A 196 -22.45 -16.75 -7.02
C ARG A 196 -22.60 -15.54 -6.08
N LYS A 197 -22.76 -15.74 -4.77
CA LYS A 197 -22.81 -14.64 -3.77
C LYS A 197 -21.42 -14.00 -3.53
N PHE A 198 -20.35 -14.67 -3.95
CA PHE A 198 -18.97 -14.24 -3.68
C PHE A 198 -18.32 -13.68 -4.93
N ASP A 199 -17.85 -12.44 -4.85
CA ASP A 199 -17.05 -11.83 -5.91
C ASP A 199 -15.57 -12.21 -5.74
N ILE A 200 -15.18 -13.31 -6.38
CA ILE A 200 -13.81 -13.85 -6.29
C ILE A 200 -12.90 -13.35 -7.42
N TYR A 201 -13.39 -12.46 -8.30
CA TYR A 201 -12.63 -11.91 -9.42
C TYR A 201 -12.68 -10.37 -9.45
N THR A 202 -11.58 -9.72 -9.81
CA THR A 202 -11.56 -8.28 -10.15
C THR A 202 -12.41 -7.98 -11.37
N LYS A 203 -12.78 -6.72 -11.61
CA LYS A 203 -13.33 -6.28 -12.91
C LYS A 203 -12.20 -6.00 -13.90
N GLU A 204 -11.09 -5.43 -13.42
CA GLU A 204 -9.85 -5.30 -14.18
C GLU A 204 -9.38 -6.67 -14.71
N LYS A 205 -8.94 -6.67 -15.97
CA LYS A 205 -8.41 -7.85 -16.67
C LYS A 205 -6.87 -7.79 -16.71
N GLY A 206 -6.23 -8.94 -16.52
CA GLY A 206 -4.79 -9.09 -16.67
C GLY A 206 -4.33 -9.27 -18.12
N VAL A 207 -3.05 -9.64 -18.28
CA VAL A 207 -2.29 -9.71 -19.54
C VAL A 207 -2.92 -10.57 -20.64
N PHE A 208 -3.73 -11.57 -20.26
CA PHE A 208 -4.42 -12.49 -21.18
C PHE A 208 -5.94 -12.27 -21.23
N GLY A 209 -6.43 -11.08 -20.85
CA GLY A 209 -7.86 -10.75 -20.84
C GLY A 209 -8.65 -11.46 -19.73
N LYS A 210 -7.98 -12.23 -18.87
CA LYS A 210 -8.58 -12.93 -17.72
C LYS A 210 -8.61 -12.00 -16.52
N ARG A 211 -9.73 -12.00 -15.80
CA ARG A 211 -9.87 -11.29 -14.52
C ARG A 211 -8.96 -11.93 -13.47
N TYR A 212 -8.41 -11.12 -12.59
CA TYR A 212 -7.58 -11.61 -11.50
C TYR A 212 -8.45 -12.16 -10.38
N LYS A 213 -8.04 -13.25 -9.73
CA LYS A 213 -8.70 -13.75 -8.53
C LYS A 213 -8.50 -12.77 -7.37
N LYS A 214 -9.36 -12.81 -6.35
CA LYS A 214 -9.22 -12.03 -5.11
C LYS A 214 -9.82 -12.77 -3.92
N VAL A 215 -9.40 -12.37 -2.71
CA VAL A 215 -10.09 -12.75 -1.48
C VAL A 215 -11.42 -11.99 -1.44
N PRO A 216 -12.57 -12.66 -1.25
CA PRO A 216 -13.88 -12.01 -1.16
C PRO A 216 -14.00 -11.14 0.10
N LYS A 217 -14.75 -10.04 0.01
CA LYS A 217 -14.95 -9.11 1.14
C LYS A 217 -15.54 -9.77 2.39
N GLN A 218 -16.39 -10.78 2.21
CA GLN A 218 -16.97 -11.57 3.30
C GLN A 218 -15.92 -12.33 4.12
N ILE A 219 -14.78 -12.69 3.50
CA ILE A 219 -13.65 -13.28 4.20
C ILE A 219 -12.76 -12.19 4.82
N LEU A 220 -12.55 -11.07 4.13
CA LEU A 220 -11.75 -9.96 4.67
C LEU A 220 -12.37 -9.36 5.95
N GLY A 221 -13.69 -9.32 6.06
CA GLY A 221 -14.44 -8.81 7.22
C GLY A 221 -14.81 -9.85 8.28
N SER A 222 -14.49 -11.14 8.09
CA SER A 222 -14.89 -12.21 9.01
C SER A 222 -13.95 -12.36 10.22
N SER A 223 -14.32 -13.24 11.14
CA SER A 223 -13.53 -13.64 12.30
C SER A 223 -12.20 -14.31 11.89
N VAL A 224 -11.26 -14.32 12.83
CA VAL A 224 -9.93 -14.93 12.62
C VAL A 224 -10.05 -16.42 12.28
N ASP A 225 -11.02 -17.13 12.86
CA ASP A 225 -11.23 -18.56 12.59
C ASP A 225 -11.78 -18.80 11.18
N THR A 226 -12.73 -17.98 10.74
CA THR A 226 -13.25 -18.03 9.36
C THR A 226 -12.16 -17.65 8.34
N GLN A 227 -11.35 -16.64 8.64
CA GLN A 227 -10.18 -16.28 7.82
C GLN A 227 -9.15 -17.42 7.76
N ARG A 228 -8.92 -18.10 8.88
CA ARG A 228 -8.05 -19.28 8.96
C ARG A 228 -8.57 -20.42 8.10
N ALA A 229 -9.86 -20.75 8.20
CA ALA A 229 -10.48 -21.80 7.40
C ALA A 229 -10.31 -21.53 5.90
N PHE A 230 -10.51 -20.28 5.46
CA PHE A 230 -10.22 -19.87 4.08
C PHE A 230 -8.74 -20.07 3.70
N LEU A 231 -7.80 -19.63 4.53
CA LEU A 231 -6.37 -19.83 4.28
C LEU A 231 -6.00 -21.31 4.20
N GLU A 232 -6.56 -22.16 5.05
CA GLU A 232 -6.34 -23.61 5.02
C GLU A 232 -6.83 -24.22 3.71
N GLY A 233 -8.03 -23.82 3.25
CA GLY A 233 -8.55 -24.22 1.95
C GLY A 233 -7.67 -23.75 0.79
N TYR A 234 -7.18 -22.51 0.84
CA TYR A 234 -6.25 -21.99 -0.16
C TYR A 234 -4.92 -22.76 -0.16
N ASN A 235 -4.37 -23.05 1.03
CA ASN A 235 -3.12 -23.78 1.21
C ASN A 235 -3.23 -25.26 0.76
N LEU A 236 -4.41 -25.86 0.88
CA LEU A 236 -4.69 -27.20 0.38
C LEU A 236 -4.46 -27.30 -1.14
N ALA A 237 -4.87 -26.25 -1.87
CA ALA A 237 -4.76 -26.10 -3.32
C ALA A 237 -3.34 -25.65 -3.75
N ASP A 238 -2.93 -24.44 -3.35
CA ASP A 238 -1.77 -23.73 -3.92
C ASP A 238 -0.52 -23.73 -3.02
N GLY A 239 -0.61 -24.28 -1.80
CA GLY A 239 0.53 -24.28 -0.86
C GLY A 239 1.62 -25.27 -1.25
N LEU A 240 2.90 -24.85 -1.33
CA LEU A 240 3.99 -25.85 -1.50
C LEU A 240 4.14 -26.68 -0.22
N LYS A 241 3.80 -27.97 -0.33
CA LYS A 241 3.87 -28.94 0.78
C LYS A 241 5.29 -29.50 0.99
N LYS A 242 6.12 -29.50 -0.06
CA LYS A 242 7.47 -30.08 -0.08
C LYS A 242 8.50 -29.13 0.56
N SER A 243 8.63 -29.18 1.88
CA SER A 243 9.70 -28.52 2.64
C SER A 243 9.79 -29.12 4.04
N PRO A 244 10.99 -29.24 4.64
CA PRO A 244 11.18 -29.78 5.99
C PRO A 244 10.58 -28.92 7.10
N CYS A 245 10.12 -27.70 6.79
CA CYS A 245 9.43 -26.83 7.75
C CYS A 245 8.14 -27.47 8.29
N LYS A 246 7.91 -27.34 9.61
CA LYS A 246 6.76 -27.95 10.31
C LYS A 246 5.49 -27.09 10.34
N TYR A 247 5.60 -25.80 10.07
CA TYR A 247 4.46 -24.88 10.09
C TYR A 247 3.60 -25.02 8.84
N LEU A 248 2.29 -24.77 8.99
CA LEU A 248 1.27 -25.09 7.98
C LEU A 248 1.38 -24.22 6.73
N PHE A 249 1.47 -22.90 6.92
CA PHE A 249 1.50 -21.93 5.82
C PHE A 249 2.94 -21.55 5.49
N LYS A 250 3.44 -22.06 4.37
CA LYS A 250 4.85 -21.92 3.97
C LYS A 250 5.06 -20.84 2.92
N ASN A 251 4.24 -20.87 1.89
CA ASN A 251 4.33 -19.96 0.77
C ASN A 251 3.05 -20.01 -0.06
N PHE A 252 2.80 -18.94 -0.79
CA PHE A 252 1.76 -18.83 -1.81
C PHE A 252 2.35 -18.23 -3.08
N LYS A 253 1.87 -18.66 -4.25
CA LYS A 253 2.31 -18.08 -5.53
C LYS A 253 1.11 -17.75 -6.40
N THR A 254 0.96 -16.49 -6.76
CA THR A 254 -0.17 -16.06 -7.60
C THR A 254 0.26 -15.05 -8.66
N ASN A 255 -0.45 -15.02 -9.78
CA ASN A 255 -0.32 -13.95 -10.77
C ASN A 255 -1.25 -12.75 -10.48
N SER A 256 -2.14 -12.88 -9.49
CA SER A 256 -3.07 -11.82 -9.12
C SER A 256 -2.47 -10.94 -8.02
N PRO A 257 -2.23 -9.64 -8.31
CA PRO A 257 -1.77 -8.72 -7.26
C PRO A 257 -2.84 -8.52 -6.19
N THR A 258 -4.12 -8.52 -6.56
CA THR A 258 -5.24 -8.34 -5.62
C THR A 258 -5.39 -9.54 -4.69
N LEU A 259 -5.21 -10.77 -5.19
CA LEU A 259 -5.20 -11.97 -4.36
C LEU A 259 -3.99 -11.98 -3.43
N ALA A 260 -2.79 -11.66 -3.94
CA ALA A 260 -1.59 -11.56 -3.11
C ALA A 260 -1.78 -10.59 -1.94
N SER A 261 -2.35 -9.41 -2.20
CA SER A 261 -2.69 -8.43 -1.17
C SER A 261 -3.70 -8.97 -0.16
N GLY A 262 -4.75 -9.66 -0.62
CA GLY A 262 -5.74 -10.27 0.26
C GLY A 262 -5.16 -11.38 1.14
N LEU A 263 -4.30 -12.25 0.59
CA LEU A 263 -3.66 -13.31 1.35
C LEU A 263 -2.74 -12.75 2.45
N LEU A 264 -1.97 -11.69 2.16
CA LEU A 264 -1.14 -11.03 3.17
C LEU A 264 -1.97 -10.35 4.26
N PHE A 265 -3.11 -9.74 3.89
CA PHE A 265 -4.06 -9.23 4.86
C PHE A 265 -4.50 -10.35 5.82
N LEU A 266 -4.92 -11.51 5.30
CA LEU A 266 -5.33 -12.65 6.14
C LEU A 266 -4.17 -13.20 6.99
N VAL A 267 -2.97 -13.34 6.43
CA VAL A 267 -1.76 -13.80 7.15
C VAL A 267 -1.46 -12.89 8.33
N SER A 268 -1.53 -11.57 8.15
CA SER A 268 -1.26 -10.60 9.23
C SER A 268 -2.24 -10.71 10.39
N ARG A 269 -3.45 -11.23 10.15
CA ARG A 269 -4.50 -11.40 11.16
C ARG A 269 -4.45 -12.79 11.80
N VAL A 270 -4.27 -13.83 10.99
CA VAL A 270 -4.41 -15.23 11.40
C VAL A 270 -3.13 -15.80 12.01
N THR A 271 -2.01 -15.67 11.31
CA THR A 271 -0.74 -16.32 11.69
C THR A 271 0.27 -15.34 12.25
N LYS A 272 0.16 -14.06 11.85
CA LYS A 272 1.12 -13.00 12.18
C LYS A 272 2.56 -13.35 11.77
N GLN A 273 2.72 -14.31 10.87
CA GLN A 273 4.02 -14.68 10.33
C GLN A 273 4.61 -13.49 9.57
N GLN A 274 5.90 -13.26 9.79
CA GLN A 274 6.67 -12.38 8.92
C GLN A 274 6.74 -13.00 7.52
N TYR A 275 6.86 -12.16 6.50
CA TYR A 275 6.81 -12.62 5.12
C TYR A 275 7.80 -11.87 4.21
N ASN A 276 8.00 -12.42 3.02
CA ASN A 276 8.77 -11.79 1.95
C ASN A 276 8.05 -12.00 0.61
N VAL A 277 7.66 -10.92 -0.06
CA VAL A 277 7.02 -10.93 -1.38
C VAL A 277 8.06 -10.74 -2.46
N THR A 278 8.17 -11.67 -3.40
CA THR A 278 9.11 -11.58 -4.54
C THR A 278 8.36 -11.56 -5.84
N VAL A 279 8.71 -10.60 -6.71
CA VAL A 279 8.13 -10.48 -8.05
C VAL A 279 9.03 -11.11 -9.10
N GLU A 280 8.46 -12.05 -9.85
CA GLU A 280 9.05 -12.70 -11.01
C GLU A 280 8.28 -12.28 -12.27
N GLN A 281 8.98 -11.82 -13.29
CA GLN A 281 8.39 -11.60 -14.61
C GLN A 281 8.64 -12.83 -15.48
N SER A 282 7.59 -13.33 -16.11
CA SER A 282 7.67 -14.36 -17.13
C SER A 282 7.15 -13.78 -18.44
N SER A 283 7.95 -13.84 -19.49
CA SER A 283 7.48 -13.56 -20.84
C SER A 283 6.92 -14.84 -21.45
N LYS A 284 5.67 -14.80 -21.94
CA LYS A 284 5.06 -15.87 -22.74
C LYS A 284 4.32 -15.24 -23.91
N TRP A 285 4.56 -15.73 -25.12
CA TRP A 285 3.88 -15.26 -26.34
C TRP A 285 4.03 -13.75 -26.57
N GLY A 286 5.22 -13.19 -26.28
CA GLY A 286 5.49 -11.76 -26.43
C GLY A 286 4.80 -10.86 -25.41
N ARG A 287 4.19 -11.41 -24.35
CA ARG A 287 3.59 -10.65 -23.25
C ARG A 287 4.25 -10.98 -21.91
N SER A 288 4.60 -9.95 -21.16
CA SER A 288 5.16 -10.09 -19.81
C SER A 288 4.06 -10.22 -18.76
N GLN A 289 4.10 -11.27 -17.93
CA GLN A 289 3.21 -11.47 -16.80
C GLN A 289 4.03 -11.55 -15.51
N CYS A 290 3.60 -10.78 -14.50
CA CYS A 290 4.17 -10.86 -13.16
C CYS A 290 3.54 -12.00 -12.35
N TYR A 291 4.38 -12.68 -11.57
CA TYR A 291 4.02 -13.64 -10.54
C TYR A 291 4.56 -13.16 -9.19
N TYR A 292 3.76 -13.30 -8.16
CA TYR A 292 4.02 -12.85 -6.80
C TYR A 292 4.20 -14.08 -5.91
N SER A 293 5.43 -14.32 -5.46
CA SER A 293 5.76 -15.38 -4.50
C SER A 293 5.81 -14.79 -3.10
N ILE A 294 4.85 -15.18 -2.26
CA ILE A 294 4.78 -14.82 -0.84
C ILE A 294 5.44 -15.95 -0.05
N ASN A 295 6.60 -15.69 0.53
CA ASN A 295 7.27 -16.65 1.42
C ASN A 295 6.96 -16.30 2.86
N LEU A 296 6.33 -17.23 3.59
CA LEU A 296 6.01 -17.06 5.00
C LEU A 296 7.13 -17.63 5.85
N LEU A 297 7.69 -16.78 6.71
CA LEU A 297 8.74 -17.14 7.65
C LEU A 297 8.15 -17.92 8.81
N SER A 298 9.00 -18.50 9.66
CA SER A 298 8.56 -19.37 10.75
C SER A 298 7.47 -18.73 11.61
N ASP A 299 6.43 -19.49 11.94
CA ASP A 299 5.39 -19.15 12.92
C ASP A 299 5.90 -19.10 14.37
N SER A 300 7.08 -19.68 14.61
CA SER A 300 7.78 -19.56 15.88
C SER A 300 8.14 -18.11 16.16
N ASN A 301 7.62 -17.60 17.27
CA ASN A 301 7.93 -16.27 17.78
C ASN A 301 9.47 -16.09 17.83
N MET A 302 10.02 -15.05 17.20
CA MET A 302 11.48 -14.79 17.19
C MET A 302 12.05 -14.77 18.63
N GLY A 303 11.26 -14.27 19.59
CA GLY A 303 11.57 -14.32 21.01
C GLY A 303 11.65 -15.74 21.61
N GLN A 304 10.84 -16.69 21.13
CA GLN A 304 10.90 -18.08 21.58
C GLN A 304 12.14 -18.80 21.02
N ASN A 305 12.51 -18.55 19.77
CA ASN A 305 13.74 -19.11 19.19
C ASN A 305 15.00 -18.54 19.85
N TYR A 306 14.98 -17.25 20.21
CA TYR A 306 16.02 -16.63 21.03
C TYR A 306 16.10 -17.28 22.41
N LYS A 307 14.99 -17.37 23.15
CA LYS A 307 14.93 -18.02 24.48
C LYS A 307 15.44 -19.45 24.43
N ASN A 308 14.95 -20.25 23.48
CA ASN A 308 15.40 -21.63 23.25
C ASN A 308 16.90 -21.71 22.94
N SER A 309 17.46 -20.75 22.19
CA SER A 309 18.89 -20.72 21.87
C SER A 309 19.74 -20.25 23.06
N ALA A 310 19.24 -19.32 23.86
CA ALA A 310 19.87 -18.86 25.09
C ALA A 310 19.92 -19.98 26.15
N GLU A 311 18.82 -20.70 26.35
CA GLU A 311 18.75 -21.86 27.23
C GLU A 311 19.70 -22.99 26.79
N LYS A 312 19.72 -23.31 25.48
CA LYS A 312 20.68 -24.27 24.92
C LYS A 312 22.11 -23.83 25.17
N ARG A 313 22.41 -22.53 25.03
CA ARG A 313 23.75 -22.00 25.30
C ARG A 313 24.15 -22.18 26.77
N VAL A 314 23.26 -21.90 27.71
CA VAL A 314 23.53 -22.09 29.16
C VAL A 314 23.88 -23.55 29.44
N LYS A 315 23.08 -24.50 28.93
CA LYS A 315 23.35 -25.93 29.08
C LYS A 315 24.69 -26.35 28.47
N VAL A 316 24.98 -25.89 27.25
CA VAL A 316 26.26 -26.22 26.57
C VAL A 316 27.46 -25.69 27.36
N LEU A 317 27.40 -24.46 27.88
CA LEU A 317 28.51 -23.89 28.64
C LEU A 317 28.72 -24.58 29.98
N ALA A 318 27.65 -24.95 30.68
CA ALA A 318 27.75 -25.72 31.92
C ALA A 318 28.46 -27.06 31.67
N MET A 319 27.95 -27.85 30.73
CA MET A 319 28.48 -29.19 30.44
C MET A 319 29.88 -29.16 29.81
N ALA A 320 30.20 -28.13 29.02
CA ALA A 320 31.55 -27.93 28.52
C ALA A 320 32.52 -27.51 29.64
N GLY A 321 32.06 -26.72 30.62
CA GLY A 321 32.80 -26.39 31.84
C GLY A 321 33.08 -27.61 32.71
N ASP A 322 32.15 -28.56 32.75
CA ASP A 322 32.30 -29.86 33.41
C ASP A 322 33.21 -30.84 32.63
N GLY A 323 33.84 -30.39 31.53
CA GLY A 323 34.83 -31.17 30.78
C GLY A 323 34.25 -32.12 29.72
N LEU A 324 32.94 -32.08 29.44
CA LEU A 324 32.36 -32.96 28.43
C LEU A 324 32.80 -32.56 27.01
N SER A 325 33.18 -33.56 26.22
CA SER A 325 33.46 -33.37 24.80
C SER A 325 32.19 -32.97 24.02
N GLN A 326 32.37 -32.32 22.87
CA GLN A 326 31.28 -31.97 21.95
C GLN A 326 30.37 -33.16 21.59
N ARG A 327 30.93 -34.37 21.53
CA ARG A 327 30.17 -35.61 21.27
C ARG A 327 29.35 -36.04 22.49
N GLY A 328 29.91 -35.88 23.70
CA GLY A 328 29.23 -36.16 24.97
C GLY A 328 28.02 -35.24 25.16
N ILE A 329 28.21 -33.92 25.01
CA ILE A 329 27.13 -32.93 25.13
C ILE A 329 26.00 -33.22 24.13
N HIS A 330 26.33 -33.58 22.88
CA HIS A 330 25.31 -33.94 21.88
C HIS A 330 24.51 -35.19 22.28
N ARG A 331 25.18 -36.21 22.81
CA ARG A 331 24.56 -37.48 23.24
C ARG A 331 23.58 -37.26 24.39
N GLU A 332 23.93 -36.40 25.34
CA GLU A 332 23.09 -36.14 26.52
C GLU A 332 21.95 -35.15 26.27
N THR A 333 22.18 -34.13 25.44
CA THR A 333 21.22 -33.02 25.29
C THR A 333 20.43 -33.05 23.97
N GLY A 334 20.88 -33.85 22.99
CA GLY A 334 20.38 -33.81 21.61
C GLY A 334 20.73 -32.50 20.86
N ILE A 335 21.43 -31.54 21.48
CA ILE A 335 21.82 -30.28 20.84
C ILE A 335 22.83 -30.57 19.73
N SER A 336 22.64 -29.96 18.56
CA SER A 336 23.51 -30.26 17.41
C SER A 336 24.97 -29.92 17.69
N ARG A 337 25.87 -30.80 17.28
CA ARG A 337 27.33 -30.60 17.41
C ARG A 337 27.79 -29.26 16.83
N GLY A 338 27.20 -28.82 15.71
CA GLY A 338 27.50 -27.52 15.11
C GLY A 338 27.13 -26.33 16.01
N PHE A 339 26.01 -26.39 16.73
CA PHE A 339 25.63 -25.37 17.70
C PHE A 339 26.53 -25.39 18.93
N ILE A 340 26.87 -26.58 19.45
CA ILE A 340 27.80 -26.75 20.57
C ILE A 340 29.15 -26.08 20.25
N ARG A 341 29.71 -26.35 19.07
CA ARG A 341 30.98 -25.74 18.61
C ARG A 341 30.90 -24.21 18.53
N LYS A 342 29.78 -23.68 18.04
CA LYS A 342 29.60 -22.22 17.97
C LYS A 342 29.64 -21.61 19.36
N VAL A 343 28.91 -22.20 20.32
CA VAL A 343 28.83 -21.71 21.70
C VAL A 343 30.19 -21.79 22.41
N THR A 344 30.93 -22.90 22.29
CA THR A 344 32.29 -23.02 22.86
C THR A 344 33.26 -22.01 22.25
N ASN A 345 33.04 -21.60 20.99
CA ASN A 345 33.83 -20.56 20.31
C ASN A 345 33.30 -19.13 20.57
N GLY A 346 32.52 -18.92 21.63
CA GLY A 346 32.10 -17.58 22.06
C GLY A 346 30.80 -17.06 21.44
N TYR A 347 30.05 -17.87 20.68
CA TYR A 347 28.76 -17.46 20.14
C TYR A 347 27.78 -17.04 21.25
N ARG A 348 27.17 -15.86 21.07
CA ARG A 348 26.08 -15.35 21.89
C ARG A 348 24.84 -15.21 21.00
N PRO A 349 23.73 -15.89 21.32
CA PRO A 349 22.46 -15.67 20.64
C PRO A 349 22.14 -14.18 20.74
N SER A 350 21.99 -13.52 19.60
CA SER A 350 21.36 -12.22 19.48
C SER A 350 19.92 -12.45 19.05
N GLY A 351 18.95 -11.73 19.65
CA GLY A 351 17.55 -11.76 19.19
C GLY A 351 17.36 -11.25 17.75
N CYS A 352 18.41 -10.61 17.23
CA CYS A 352 18.54 -10.14 15.87
C CYS A 352 19.37 -11.14 15.06
N HIS A 353 18.80 -11.71 14.00
CA HIS A 353 19.58 -12.42 12.99
C HIS A 353 20.49 -11.38 12.31
N HIS A 354 21.81 -11.52 12.42
CA HIS A 354 22.80 -10.60 11.83
C HIS A 354 22.72 -10.48 10.29
N ASN A 355 22.00 -11.40 9.62
CA ASN A 355 21.67 -11.35 8.18
C ASN A 355 20.22 -10.97 7.88
N GLY A 356 19.47 -10.48 8.88
CA GLY A 356 18.08 -10.09 8.73
C GLY A 356 17.97 -8.79 7.95
N LYS A 357 17.88 -8.84 6.62
CA LYS A 357 17.60 -7.61 5.85
C LYS A 357 16.25 -7.01 6.25
N LYS A 358 16.10 -5.70 6.12
CA LYS A 358 14.93 -4.99 6.65
C LYS A 358 13.69 -5.31 5.82
N SER A 359 12.52 -5.38 6.47
CA SER A 359 11.25 -5.68 5.82
C SER A 359 10.85 -4.65 4.75
N ASN A 360 11.31 -3.41 4.91
CA ASN A 360 11.00 -2.27 4.06
C ASN A 360 12.08 -1.92 3.03
N GLU A 361 13.22 -2.62 3.04
CA GLU A 361 14.32 -2.40 2.10
C GLU A 361 13.92 -2.77 0.67
N VAL A 362 14.07 -1.84 -0.27
CA VAL A 362 13.88 -2.05 -1.71
C VAL A 362 14.93 -3.04 -2.20
N LYS A 363 14.48 -4.18 -2.73
CA LYS A 363 15.36 -5.24 -3.23
C LYS A 363 15.39 -5.36 -4.74
N LYS A 364 14.36 -4.84 -5.42
CA LYS A 364 14.21 -4.94 -6.87
C LYS A 364 13.37 -3.79 -7.39
N ILE A 365 13.82 -3.21 -8.50
CA ILE A 365 13.12 -2.19 -9.27
C ILE A 365 12.93 -2.81 -10.66
N ILE A 366 11.69 -2.78 -11.17
CA ILE A 366 11.33 -3.50 -12.39
C ILE A 366 10.69 -2.52 -13.36
N SER A 367 11.27 -2.34 -14.54
CA SER A 367 10.65 -1.54 -15.58
C SER A 367 9.40 -2.21 -16.13
N MET A 368 8.41 -1.41 -16.49
CA MET A 368 7.16 -1.84 -17.11
C MET A 368 6.96 -1.15 -18.46
N ASP A 369 7.97 -1.23 -19.32
CA ASP A 369 8.04 -0.50 -20.59
C ASP A 369 6.89 -0.85 -21.55
N ASP A 370 6.42 -2.11 -21.49
CA ASP A 370 5.30 -2.61 -22.30
C ASP A 370 3.91 -2.23 -21.75
N TYR A 371 3.83 -1.44 -20.66
CA TYR A 371 2.55 -1.05 -20.08
C TYR A 371 1.77 -0.14 -21.04
N ASP A 372 0.57 -0.57 -21.41
CA ASP A 372 -0.37 0.21 -22.22
C ASP A 372 -1.72 0.22 -21.53
N GLY A 373 -1.93 1.23 -20.68
CA GLY A 373 -3.11 1.34 -19.84
C GLY A 373 -3.29 2.73 -19.26
N TRP A 374 -4.18 2.82 -18.27
CA TRP A 374 -4.51 4.05 -17.58
C TRP A 374 -3.87 4.10 -16.20
N PHE A 375 -3.20 5.21 -15.90
CA PHE A 375 -2.79 5.56 -14.56
C PHE A 375 -3.94 6.18 -13.81
N TYR A 376 -4.04 5.88 -12.53
CA TYR A 376 -5.05 6.42 -11.64
C TYR A 376 -4.39 7.04 -10.43
N ASP A 377 -5.00 8.10 -9.90
CA ASP A 377 -4.59 8.74 -8.67
C ASP A 377 -5.80 9.17 -7.85
N LEU A 378 -5.64 9.28 -6.54
CA LEU A 378 -6.66 9.70 -5.59
C LEU A 378 -6.21 10.92 -4.82
N GLU A 379 -7.16 11.83 -4.56
CA GLU A 379 -7.00 12.85 -3.55
C GLU A 379 -7.70 12.37 -2.28
N THR A 380 -6.91 12.04 -1.26
CA THR A 380 -7.37 11.70 0.08
C THR A 380 -7.20 12.87 1.04
N GLN A 381 -8.04 12.92 2.09
CA GLN A 381 -7.94 13.95 3.12
C GLN A 381 -6.59 13.94 3.87
N SER A 382 -5.88 12.81 3.92
CA SER A 382 -4.61 12.68 4.65
C SER A 382 -3.38 12.96 3.78
N GLY A 383 -3.53 13.07 2.46
CA GLY A 383 -2.40 13.25 1.54
C GLY A 383 -1.73 11.94 1.10
N THR A 384 -2.08 10.81 1.69
CA THR A 384 -1.46 9.50 1.43
C THR A 384 -2.48 8.38 1.47
N PHE A 385 -2.11 7.22 0.91
CA PHE A 385 -2.91 6.00 1.01
C PHE A 385 -2.09 4.72 0.73
N HIS A 386 -2.61 3.59 1.22
CA HIS A 386 -2.12 2.25 0.93
C HIS A 386 -2.20 1.95 -0.56
N CYS A 387 -1.09 1.53 -1.17
CA CYS A 387 -1.10 1.03 -2.55
C CYS A 387 -0.20 -0.20 -2.73
N GLY A 388 -0.71 -1.15 -3.53
CA GLY A 388 0.02 -2.33 -3.95
C GLY A 388 -0.26 -3.57 -3.09
N ILE A 389 0.66 -4.52 -3.15
CA ILE A 389 0.68 -5.75 -2.35
C ILE A 389 1.49 -5.46 -1.09
N GLY A 390 1.02 -5.94 0.05
CA GLY A 390 1.78 -5.80 1.29
C GLY A 390 1.39 -4.54 2.05
N GLN A 391 2.38 -3.78 2.49
CA GLN A 391 2.24 -2.66 3.42
C GLN A 391 2.65 -1.30 2.83
N GLY A 392 2.73 -1.19 1.50
CA GLY A 392 3.21 0.03 0.83
C GLY A 392 2.25 1.21 0.99
N VAL A 393 2.82 2.41 1.10
CA VAL A 393 2.09 3.69 1.12
C VAL A 393 2.63 4.61 0.03
N VAL A 394 1.74 5.36 -0.61
CA VAL A 394 2.05 6.35 -1.63
C VAL A 394 1.43 7.69 -1.27
N HIS A 395 1.96 8.78 -1.84
CA HIS A 395 1.40 10.11 -1.69
C HIS A 395 0.33 10.37 -2.76
N ASN A 396 -0.63 11.25 -2.50
CA ASN A 396 -1.54 11.75 -3.53
C ASN A 396 -0.75 12.46 -4.63
N SER A 397 -1.32 12.57 -5.84
CA SER A 397 -0.78 13.50 -6.83
C SER A 397 -0.63 14.92 -6.23
N PRO A 398 0.46 15.67 -6.51
CA PRO A 398 0.71 16.93 -5.83
C PRO A 398 -0.33 18.01 -6.19
N ARG A 399 -1.16 18.42 -5.23
CA ARG A 399 -1.64 19.80 -5.14
C ARG A 399 -0.87 20.51 -4.03
N ARG A 400 0.14 21.28 -4.47
CA ARG A 400 1.23 21.97 -3.74
C ARG A 400 1.92 21.10 -2.68
N GLY A 401 2.97 20.38 -3.11
CA GLY A 401 3.77 19.51 -2.24
C GLY A 401 4.28 20.21 -0.98
N ALA A 402 4.43 19.45 0.11
CA ALA A 402 4.87 19.99 1.41
C ALA A 402 6.27 20.63 1.36
N THR A 403 7.01 20.39 0.28
CA THR A 403 8.33 20.96 -0.01
C THR A 403 8.29 22.39 -0.56
N TYR A 404 7.15 22.86 -1.06
CA TYR A 404 7.00 24.27 -1.47
C TYR A 404 6.99 25.17 -0.25
N VAL A 405 7.77 26.25 -0.31
CA VAL A 405 8.09 27.10 0.85
C VAL A 405 6.85 27.57 1.63
N THR A 406 5.77 27.97 0.96
CA THR A 406 4.56 28.45 1.63
C THR A 406 3.88 27.35 2.45
N ARG A 407 3.70 26.15 1.87
CA ARG A 407 3.08 25.01 2.57
C ARG A 407 4.01 24.42 3.62
N LYS A 408 5.33 24.43 3.39
CA LYS A 408 6.35 24.04 4.38
C LYS A 408 6.25 24.91 5.65
N ILE A 409 6.11 26.23 5.46
CA ILE A 409 5.99 27.20 6.55
C ILE A 409 4.69 26.97 7.32
N THR A 410 3.53 26.94 6.66
CA THR A 410 2.23 26.81 7.36
C THR A 410 2.07 25.47 8.07
N ARG A 411 2.51 24.36 7.46
CA ARG A 411 2.51 23.04 8.11
C ARG A 411 3.42 23.00 9.33
N ALA A 412 4.65 23.49 9.22
CA ALA A 412 5.57 23.47 10.35
C ALA A 412 5.08 24.37 11.49
N ALA A 413 4.62 25.58 11.18
CA ALA A 413 4.13 26.53 12.17
C ALA A 413 2.91 25.98 12.94
N THR A 414 1.92 25.41 12.24
CA THR A 414 0.74 24.80 12.89
C THR A 414 1.09 23.54 13.69
N ARG A 415 2.06 22.73 13.25
CA ARG A 415 2.58 21.61 14.05
C ARG A 415 3.32 22.10 15.29
N ILE A 416 4.11 23.17 15.19
CA ILE A 416 4.82 23.79 16.31
C ILE A 416 3.81 24.33 17.33
N SER A 417 2.76 25.04 16.89
CA SER A 417 1.71 25.54 17.79
C SER A 417 0.96 24.40 18.49
N CYS A 418 0.80 23.24 17.83
CA CYS A 418 0.24 22.04 18.44
C CYS A 418 1.21 21.25 19.33
N GLY A 419 2.51 21.56 19.32
CA GLY A 419 3.56 20.83 20.06
C GLY A 419 4.02 19.52 19.39
N LEU A 420 3.78 19.37 18.08
CA LEU A 420 4.10 18.19 17.27
C LEU A 420 5.44 18.29 16.53
N GLN A 421 6.03 19.48 16.49
CA GLN A 421 7.29 19.76 15.81
C GLN A 421 8.05 20.83 16.58
N SER A 422 9.38 20.73 16.62
CA SER A 422 10.24 21.61 17.42
C SER A 422 11.01 22.64 16.61
N GLU A 423 11.19 22.43 15.30
CA GLU A 423 11.94 23.36 14.44
C GLU A 423 11.43 23.34 12.99
N LEU A 424 11.62 24.45 12.27
CA LEU A 424 11.39 24.66 10.85
C LEU A 424 12.71 25.08 10.19
N VAL A 425 13.17 24.28 9.21
CA VAL A 425 14.42 24.57 8.48
C VAL A 425 14.12 25.20 7.13
N LEU A 426 14.72 26.35 6.80
CA LEU A 426 14.52 27.09 5.55
C LEU A 426 15.85 27.43 4.85
N GLY A 427 15.77 27.87 3.59
CA GLY A 427 16.90 28.36 2.77
C GLY A 427 16.89 29.88 2.66
N ASN A 428 16.85 30.41 1.44
CA ASN A 428 16.79 31.84 1.20
C ASN A 428 15.42 32.45 1.60
N LEU A 429 15.45 33.42 2.52
CA LEU A 429 14.27 34.18 2.94
C LEU A 429 14.02 35.46 2.14
N ALA A 430 15.02 35.93 1.39
CA ALA A 430 14.95 37.17 0.62
C ALA A 430 14.20 37.01 -0.72
N ALA A 431 14.04 35.77 -1.20
CA ALA A 431 13.32 35.49 -2.43
C ALA A 431 11.88 36.05 -2.38
N SER A 432 11.51 36.84 -3.38
CA SER A 432 10.21 37.51 -3.51
C SER A 432 9.37 36.92 -4.61
N ARG A 433 8.09 36.64 -4.35
CA ARG A 433 7.19 35.94 -5.27
C ARG A 433 5.79 36.54 -5.24
N ASP A 434 5.15 36.53 -6.40
CA ASP A 434 3.71 36.70 -6.55
C ASP A 434 2.99 35.38 -6.20
N TRP A 435 2.27 35.35 -5.09
CA TRP A 435 1.52 34.17 -4.64
C TRP A 435 0.03 34.45 -4.71
N GLY A 436 -0.65 33.80 -5.66
CA GLY A 436 -2.11 33.82 -5.72
C GLY A 436 -2.78 32.51 -5.30
N TYR A 437 -4.09 32.59 -5.26
CA TYR A 437 -4.99 31.50 -4.91
C TYR A 437 -5.30 30.63 -6.13
N ALA A 438 -5.08 29.32 -6.00
CA ALA A 438 -5.20 28.41 -7.13
C ALA A 438 -6.61 28.38 -7.76
N PRO A 439 -7.72 28.41 -7.00
CA PRO A 439 -9.07 28.55 -7.56
C PRO A 439 -9.27 29.81 -8.41
N ASP A 440 -8.69 30.96 -8.03
CA ASP A 440 -8.75 32.17 -8.84
C ASP A 440 -8.03 31.98 -10.18
N TYR A 441 -6.91 31.27 -10.18
CA TYR A 441 -6.16 30.98 -11.41
C TYR A 441 -6.91 29.98 -12.30
N CYS A 442 -7.58 28.99 -11.71
CA CYS A 442 -8.48 28.10 -12.46
C CYS A 442 -9.65 28.86 -13.09
N ARG A 443 -10.19 29.87 -12.41
CA ARG A 443 -11.20 30.77 -12.98
C ARG A 443 -10.66 31.53 -14.19
N ALA A 444 -9.40 31.99 -14.13
CA ALA A 444 -8.76 32.61 -15.29
C ALA A 444 -8.69 31.65 -16.49
N MET A 445 -8.25 30.40 -16.26
CA MET A 445 -8.19 29.37 -17.30
C MET A 445 -9.57 29.10 -17.94
N TYR A 446 -10.62 29.07 -17.11
CA TYR A 446 -11.99 28.95 -17.60
C TYR A 446 -12.39 30.12 -18.50
N LEU A 447 -12.10 31.36 -18.06
CA LEU A 447 -12.40 32.58 -18.84
C LEU A 447 -11.62 32.64 -20.16
N MET A 448 -10.37 32.18 -20.19
CA MET A 448 -9.59 32.07 -21.43
C MET A 448 -10.28 31.15 -22.44
N MET A 449 -10.87 30.04 -22.00
CA MET A 449 -11.61 29.13 -22.88
C MET A 449 -12.94 29.72 -23.38
N GLN A 450 -13.47 30.74 -22.72
CA GLN A 450 -14.67 31.46 -23.18
C GLN A 450 -14.33 32.61 -24.13
N HIS A 451 -13.06 32.92 -24.33
CA HIS A 451 -12.63 33.99 -25.22
C HIS A 451 -12.71 33.55 -26.69
N ASP A 452 -13.25 34.42 -27.55
CA ASP A 452 -13.55 34.09 -28.96
C ASP A 452 -12.32 33.68 -29.79
N LYS A 453 -11.13 34.16 -29.43
CA LYS A 453 -9.87 33.87 -30.13
C LYS A 453 -8.82 33.37 -29.14
N PRO A 454 -7.99 32.38 -29.52
CA PRO A 454 -6.88 31.97 -28.68
C PRO A 454 -5.89 33.13 -28.54
N ASP A 455 -5.43 33.37 -27.31
CA ASP A 455 -4.48 34.42 -26.99
C ASP A 455 -3.73 34.08 -25.68
N ASP A 456 -2.62 34.77 -25.44
CA ASP A 456 -1.74 34.56 -24.28
C ASP A 456 -1.99 35.58 -23.18
N PHE A 457 -2.11 35.11 -21.93
CA PHE A 457 -2.39 35.95 -20.77
C PHE A 457 -1.45 35.63 -19.60
N VAL A 458 -0.92 36.68 -18.96
CA VAL A 458 -0.26 36.56 -17.66
C VAL A 458 -1.31 36.58 -16.57
N ILE A 459 -1.35 35.53 -15.75
CA ILE A 459 -2.26 35.41 -14.59
C ILE A 459 -1.42 35.48 -13.32
N ALA A 460 -1.67 36.51 -12.52
CA ALA A 460 -0.87 36.88 -11.37
C ALA A 460 -1.69 37.82 -10.46
N THR A 461 -1.29 37.96 -9.19
CA THR A 461 -1.94 38.94 -8.31
C THR A 461 -1.47 40.37 -8.57
N GLY A 462 -0.29 40.53 -9.17
CA GLY A 462 0.37 41.83 -9.34
C GLY A 462 1.14 42.28 -8.11
N HIS A 463 1.11 41.51 -7.02
CA HIS A 463 1.74 41.83 -5.74
C HIS A 463 2.73 40.74 -5.35
N THR A 464 3.95 41.13 -4.98
CA THR A 464 4.97 40.20 -4.50
C THR A 464 5.15 40.28 -2.99
N THR A 465 5.46 39.15 -2.38
CA THR A 465 5.88 39.08 -0.97
C THR A 465 7.14 38.24 -0.84
N THR A 466 8.03 38.62 0.08
CA THR A 466 9.24 37.83 0.38
C THR A 466 8.89 36.58 1.20
N VAL A 467 9.74 35.55 1.13
CA VAL A 467 9.62 34.39 2.00
C VAL A 467 9.68 34.79 3.48
N GLN A 468 10.51 35.78 3.81
CA GLN A 468 10.57 36.38 5.15
C GLN A 468 9.22 36.96 5.59
N ASN A 469 8.60 37.82 4.79
CA ASN A 469 7.32 38.45 5.15
C ASN A 469 6.19 37.41 5.26
N PHE A 470 6.19 36.38 4.40
CA PHE A 470 5.26 35.26 4.53
C PHE A 470 5.45 34.50 5.85
N LEU A 471 6.70 34.18 6.19
CA LEU A 471 7.07 33.52 7.45
C LEU A 471 6.61 34.33 8.67
N GLU A 472 6.93 35.62 8.69
CA GLU A 472 6.54 36.57 9.75
C GLU A 472 5.02 36.68 9.88
N THR A 473 4.30 36.72 8.76
CA THR A 473 2.83 36.79 8.78
C THR A 473 2.22 35.53 9.39
N VAL A 474 2.69 34.35 8.99
CA VAL A 474 2.22 33.06 9.52
C VAL A 474 2.54 32.90 11.01
N PHE A 475 3.79 33.17 11.41
CA PHE A 475 4.22 33.02 12.81
C PHE A 475 3.51 34.01 13.72
N ARG A 476 3.30 35.25 13.28
CA ARG A 476 2.51 36.26 13.99
C ARG A 476 1.07 35.80 14.18
N LYS A 477 0.39 35.31 13.14
CA LYS A 477 -0.99 34.81 13.22
C LYS A 477 -1.15 33.62 14.17
N LEU A 478 -0.09 32.85 14.42
CA LEU A 478 -0.06 31.71 15.34
C LEU A 478 0.60 32.00 16.71
N ASN A 479 0.98 33.26 16.98
CA ASN A 479 1.69 33.66 18.20
C ASN A 479 2.99 32.87 18.45
N LEU A 480 3.78 32.63 17.40
CA LEU A 480 5.05 31.91 17.45
C LEU A 480 6.24 32.84 17.27
N ASP A 481 7.34 32.52 17.95
CA ASP A 481 8.61 33.23 17.83
C ASP A 481 9.53 32.56 16.80
N ILE A 482 9.85 33.29 15.73
CA ILE A 482 10.74 32.82 14.65
C ILE A 482 12.12 32.45 15.21
N SER A 483 12.67 33.24 16.13
CA SER A 483 14.03 33.04 16.65
C SER A 483 14.21 31.71 17.39
N LYS A 484 13.11 31.18 17.93
CA LYS A 484 13.09 29.93 18.68
C LYS A 484 12.97 28.70 17.78
N TYR A 485 12.24 28.81 16.67
CA TYR A 485 11.84 27.63 15.90
C TYR A 485 12.41 27.60 14.49
N VAL A 486 12.92 28.69 13.94
CA VAL A 486 13.38 28.74 12.54
C VAL A 486 14.89 28.65 12.46
N ARG A 487 15.39 27.75 11.62
CA ARG A 487 16.81 27.57 11.33
C ARG A 487 17.08 27.68 9.83
N ILE A 488 18.16 28.36 9.45
CA ILE A 488 18.60 28.45 8.05
C ILE A 488 19.66 27.38 7.76
N ASP A 489 19.55 26.72 6.61
CA ASP A 489 20.47 25.65 6.22
C ASP A 489 20.85 25.76 4.73
N LYS A 490 22.16 25.75 4.45
CA LYS A 490 22.73 25.93 3.11
C LYS A 490 22.22 24.89 2.09
N ARG A 491 21.80 23.71 2.55
CA ARG A 491 21.26 22.66 1.67
C ARG A 491 19.95 23.05 0.98
N TYR A 492 19.25 24.07 1.47
CA TYR A 492 18.01 24.58 0.88
C TYR A 492 18.21 25.80 -0.02
N PHE A 493 19.45 26.25 -0.23
CA PHE A 493 19.76 27.26 -1.22
C PHE A 493 19.86 26.61 -2.60
N ARG A 494 19.40 27.31 -3.63
CA ARG A 494 19.53 26.86 -5.02
C ARG A 494 20.80 27.45 -5.60
N GLU A 495 21.48 26.68 -6.45
CA GLU A 495 22.70 27.13 -7.14
C GLU A 495 22.44 28.36 -8.04
N VAL A 496 21.23 28.45 -8.60
CA VAL A 496 20.74 29.60 -9.35
C VAL A 496 19.39 30.00 -8.76
N GLU A 497 19.29 31.25 -8.31
CA GLU A 497 18.09 31.79 -7.68
C GLU A 497 17.55 32.99 -8.46
N LEU A 498 16.23 33.06 -8.58
CA LEU A 498 15.54 34.23 -9.11
C LEU A 498 15.10 35.09 -7.92
N ASP A 499 15.60 36.31 -7.82
CA ASP A 499 15.38 37.15 -6.63
C ASP A 499 13.94 37.63 -6.51
N CYS A 500 13.34 38.11 -7.61
CA CYS A 500 11.97 38.62 -7.63
C CYS A 500 11.18 38.11 -8.84
N LEU A 501 9.96 37.64 -8.61
CA LEU A 501 9.00 37.28 -9.66
C LEU A 501 7.66 37.97 -9.40
N GLN A 502 7.37 38.99 -10.21
CA GLN A 502 6.11 39.75 -10.21
C GLN A 502 5.45 39.62 -11.57
N GLY A 503 4.19 39.19 -11.61
CA GLY A 503 3.42 39.16 -12.86
C GLY A 503 2.66 40.47 -13.08
N ASN A 504 2.34 40.77 -14.34
CA ASN A 504 1.45 41.87 -14.71
C ASN A 504 0.21 41.29 -15.40
N ALA A 505 -0.93 41.28 -14.70
CA ALA A 505 -2.18 40.69 -15.17
C ALA A 505 -3.13 41.67 -15.90
N GLU A 506 -2.64 42.86 -16.30
CA GLU A 506 -3.49 43.92 -16.89
C GLU A 506 -4.27 43.45 -18.13
N LYS A 507 -3.63 42.63 -18.98
CA LYS A 507 -4.29 42.06 -20.16
C LYS A 507 -5.43 41.11 -19.77
N ALA A 508 -5.24 40.28 -18.75
CA ALA A 508 -6.27 39.36 -18.27
C ALA A 508 -7.45 40.13 -17.65
N LYS A 509 -7.17 41.21 -16.93
CA LYS A 509 -8.21 42.09 -16.37
C LYS A 509 -9.04 42.76 -17.45
N THR A 510 -8.38 43.41 -18.41
CA THR A 510 -9.06 44.17 -19.47
C THR A 510 -9.78 43.29 -20.49
N THR A 511 -9.21 42.12 -20.83
CA THR A 511 -9.74 41.26 -21.90
C THR A 511 -10.69 40.18 -21.37
N LEU A 512 -10.39 39.58 -20.22
CA LEU A 512 -11.15 38.46 -19.66
C LEU A 512 -12.07 38.89 -18.51
N GLY A 513 -11.96 40.14 -18.03
CA GLY A 513 -12.62 40.57 -16.80
C GLY A 513 -12.11 39.83 -15.56
N TRP A 514 -10.89 39.26 -15.62
CA TRP A 514 -10.34 38.47 -14.53
C TRP A 514 -9.54 39.33 -13.55
N GLU A 515 -9.80 39.14 -12.26
CA GLU A 515 -8.99 39.69 -11.16
C GLU A 515 -8.88 38.66 -10.02
N PRO A 516 -7.80 38.68 -9.20
CA PRO A 516 -7.75 37.85 -8.00
C PRO A 516 -8.85 38.28 -7.03
N LEU A 517 -9.58 37.32 -6.46
CA LEU A 517 -10.60 37.57 -5.44
C LEU A 517 -10.05 37.40 -4.03
N VAL A 518 -9.07 36.52 -3.87
CA VAL A 518 -8.43 36.22 -2.59
C VAL A 518 -7.13 37.00 -2.49
N ASP A 519 -7.04 37.85 -1.46
CA ASP A 519 -5.81 38.59 -1.17
C ASP A 519 -4.77 37.75 -0.41
N PHE A 520 -3.60 38.33 -0.19
CA PHE A 520 -2.49 37.66 0.48
C PHE A 520 -2.81 37.21 1.90
N ASP A 521 -3.46 38.07 2.70
CA ASP A 521 -3.76 37.77 4.10
C ASP A 521 -4.83 36.68 4.20
N GLN A 522 -5.86 36.74 3.36
CA GLN A 522 -6.89 35.70 3.23
C GLN A 522 -6.30 34.37 2.78
N LEU A 523 -5.38 34.38 1.81
CA LEU A 523 -4.66 33.18 1.37
C LEU A 523 -3.90 32.55 2.53
N VAL A 524 -3.19 33.36 3.33
CA VAL A 524 -2.47 32.88 4.52
C VAL A 524 -3.44 32.30 5.55
N ASP A 525 -4.58 32.96 5.80
CA ASP A 525 -5.59 32.48 6.74
C ASP A 525 -6.19 31.13 6.32
N GLU A 526 -6.53 30.95 5.04
CA GLU A 526 -7.00 29.67 4.52
C GLU A 526 -5.96 28.56 4.67
N MET A 527 -4.70 28.86 4.35
CA MET A 527 -3.60 27.89 4.48
C MET A 527 -3.38 27.49 5.94
N ILE A 528 -3.37 28.44 6.88
CA ILE A 528 -3.23 28.19 8.31
C ILE A 528 -4.42 27.36 8.81
N ALA A 529 -5.65 27.76 8.49
CA ALA A 529 -6.84 27.05 8.93
C ALA A 529 -6.84 25.58 8.47
N SER A 530 -6.47 25.33 7.21
CA SER A 530 -6.36 23.98 6.67
C SER A 530 -5.27 23.16 7.38
N ASP A 531 -4.07 23.71 7.56
CA ASP A 531 -2.96 22.99 8.17
C ASP A 531 -3.13 22.80 9.69
N LEU A 532 -3.79 23.74 10.38
CA LEU A 532 -4.09 23.63 11.80
C LEU A 532 -5.08 22.49 12.08
N GLN A 533 -6.12 22.35 11.26
CA GLN A 533 -7.04 21.21 11.35
C GLN A 533 -6.30 19.86 11.20
N LEU A 534 -5.33 19.79 10.29
CA LEU A 534 -4.50 18.60 10.12
C LEU A 534 -3.63 18.32 11.34
N ALA A 535 -2.97 19.35 11.89
CA ALA A 535 -2.13 19.24 13.08
C ALA A 535 -2.93 18.84 14.34
N GLU A 536 -4.11 19.42 14.55
CA GLU A 536 -5.00 19.07 15.66
C GLU A 536 -5.48 17.62 15.57
N LYS A 537 -5.83 17.16 14.37
CA LYS A 537 -6.22 15.77 14.13
C LYS A 537 -5.09 14.81 14.48
N GLU A 538 -3.88 15.10 14.03
CA GLU A 538 -2.69 14.30 14.35
C GLU A 538 -2.40 14.27 15.86
N LYS A 539 -2.50 15.40 16.55
CA LYS A 539 -2.35 15.47 18.01
C LYS A 539 -3.37 14.60 18.74
N ASN A 540 -4.63 14.63 18.30
CA ASN A 540 -5.69 13.81 18.86
C ASN A 540 -5.45 12.32 18.64
N GLU A 541 -4.99 11.93 17.45
CA GLU A 541 -4.61 10.54 17.14
C GLU A 541 -3.47 10.04 18.05
N ILE A 542 -2.42 10.86 18.26
CA ILE A 542 -1.31 10.54 19.16
C ILE A 542 -1.82 10.35 20.61
N ASN A 543 -2.68 11.24 21.09
CA ASN A 543 -3.25 11.17 22.45
C ASN A 543 -4.11 9.90 22.64
N ILE A 544 -4.92 9.53 21.63
CA ILE A 544 -5.73 8.30 21.65
C ILE A 544 -4.83 7.05 21.64
N SER A 545 -3.70 7.07 20.93
CA SER A 545 -2.76 5.94 20.94
C SER A 545 -2.11 5.74 22.32
N LYS A 546 -1.73 6.83 22.98
CA LYS A 546 -1.11 6.81 24.32
C LYS A 546 -2.09 6.33 25.40
N SER A 547 -3.36 6.77 25.34
CA SER A 547 -4.39 6.32 26.30
C SER A 547 -4.72 4.84 26.14
N LYS A 548 -4.74 4.31 24.90
CA LYS A 548 -4.89 2.87 24.65
C LYS A 548 -3.69 2.05 25.14
N GLN A 549 -2.47 2.58 25.08
CA GLN A 549 -1.29 1.91 25.63
C GLN A 549 -1.31 1.84 27.16
N CYS A 550 -1.75 2.91 27.85
CA CYS A 550 -1.90 2.89 29.31
C CYS A 550 -2.97 1.88 29.80
N ASN A 551 -4.08 1.73 29.08
CA ASN A 551 -5.16 0.80 29.47
C ASN A 551 -4.83 -0.69 29.22
N ILE A 552 -3.70 -1.00 28.59
CA ILE A 552 -3.23 -2.39 28.39
C ILE A 552 -2.20 -2.79 29.47
N GLN A 553 -1.76 -1.85 30.32
CA GLN A 553 -0.80 -2.08 31.40
C GLN A 553 -1.42 -2.17 32.81
N ILE A 554 -2.75 -2.20 32.94
CA ILE A 554 -3.46 -2.40 34.21
C ILE A 554 -4.07 -3.80 34.26
#